data_AF-A0A2V5P4X8-F1
#
_entry.id   AF-A0A2V5P4X8-F1
#
_cell.length_a   1.000
_cell.length_b   1.000
_cell.length_c   1.000
_cell.angle_alpha   90.00
_cell.angle_beta   90.00
_cell.angle_gamma   90.00
#
_symmetry.space_group_name_H-M   'P 1'
#
loop_
_entity.id
_entity.type
_entity.pdbx_description
1 polymer ?
#
loop_
_entity_poly.entity_id
_entity_poly.type
_entity_poly.pdbx_seq_one_letter_code
_entity_poly.pdbx_strand_id
1 'polypeptide(L)'
;MDVVEVVLGLLVAVAVLALVARKLPIPYPILLVVGGLALALVPGLPQVRLDPDLVFILFLPPLLYPAAIFTPWRDFRANLRPITLLAVGLVLFTTAAVGFLAHYFIPDFPLAAGFVLG
;
A
#
# COMPACT_ATOMS: atom_id res chain seq x y z
N MET A 1 28.16 -7.95 -2.46
CA MET A 1 27.08 -8.83 -1.99
C MET A 1 26.34 -9.30 -3.21
N ASP A 2 26.27 -10.62 -3.40
CA ASP A 2 25.47 -11.18 -4.47
C ASP A 2 23.99 -10.88 -4.21
N VAL A 3 23.18 -10.71 -5.25
CA VAL A 3 21.75 -10.35 -5.14
C VAL A 3 21.01 -11.31 -4.20
N VAL A 4 21.40 -12.58 -4.20
CA VAL A 4 20.84 -13.62 -3.33
C VAL A 4 21.07 -13.31 -1.85
N GLU A 5 22.26 -12.84 -1.47
CA GLU A 5 22.60 -12.51 -0.08
C GLU A 5 21.76 -11.32 0.43
N VAL A 6 21.55 -10.32 -0.43
CA VAL A 6 20.72 -9.14 -0.14
C VAL A 6 19.26 -9.54 0.06
N VAL A 7 18.71 -10.36 -0.85
CA VAL A 7 17.31 -10.82 -0.77
C VAL A 7 17.10 -11.67 0.47
N LEU A 8 18.04 -12.57 0.81
CA LEU A 8 17.99 -13.36 2.03
C LEU A 8 18.07 -12.46 3.28
N GLY A 9 18.96 -11.47 3.29
CA GLY A 9 19.06 -10.49 4.38
C GLY A 9 17.75 -9.72 4.57
N LEU A 10 17.12 -9.26 3.48
CA LEU A 10 15.81 -8.59 3.51
C LEU A 10 14.71 -9.52 4.02
N LEU A 11 14.68 -10.79 3.58
CA LEU A 11 13.70 -11.77 4.06
C LEU A 11 13.85 -12.01 5.57
N VAL A 12 15.07 -12.13 6.08
CA VAL A 12 15.35 -12.25 7.52
C VAL A 12 14.89 -10.99 8.25
N ALA A 13 15.21 -9.80 7.75
CA ALA A 13 14.77 -8.55 8.35
C ALA A 13 13.24 -8.45 8.41
N VAL A 14 12.54 -8.79 7.33
CA VAL A 14 11.07 -8.85 7.28
C VAL A 14 10.53 -9.86 8.28
N ALA A 15 11.11 -11.06 8.38
CA ALA A 15 10.69 -12.07 9.34
C ALA A 15 10.87 -11.62 10.80
N VAL A 16 12.00 -10.97 11.11
CA VAL A 16 12.26 -10.40 12.45
C VAL A 16 11.26 -9.29 12.76
N LEU A 17 11.04 -8.34 11.83
CA LEU A 17 10.05 -7.27 11.99
C LEU A 17 8.64 -7.84 12.16
N ALA A 18 8.27 -8.88 11.42
CA ALA A 18 6.98 -9.57 11.57
C ALA A 18 6.82 -10.21 12.95
N LEU A 19 7.86 -10.85 13.47
CA LEU A 19 7.84 -11.46 14.79
C LEU A 19 7.71 -10.41 15.89
N VAL A 20 8.41 -9.29 15.75
CA VAL A 20 8.31 -8.13 16.65
C VAL A 20 6.94 -7.50 16.58
N ALA A 21 6.37 -7.33 15.38
CA ALA A 21 5.02 -6.79 15.19
C ALA A 21 3.95 -7.64 15.88
N ARG A 22 4.11 -8.97 15.93
CA ARG A 22 3.19 -9.85 16.67
C ARG A 22 3.24 -9.68 18.19
N LYS A 23 4.35 -9.16 18.74
CA LYS A 23 4.49 -8.90 20.18
C LYS A 23 4.03 -7.50 20.58
N LEU A 24 3.91 -6.59 19.62
CA LEU A 24 3.46 -5.22 19.83
C LEU A 24 1.98 -5.10 19.45
N PRO A 25 1.20 -4.24 20.12
CA PRO A 25 -0.19 -3.96 19.76
C PRO A 25 -0.28 -3.00 18.56
N ILE A 26 0.57 -3.18 17.53
CA ILE A 26 0.68 -2.27 16.38
C ILE A 26 0.44 -3.07 15.09
N PRO A 27 -0.30 -2.53 14.10
CA PRO A 27 -0.47 -3.19 12.81
C PRO A 27 0.87 -3.49 12.13
N TYR A 28 1.01 -4.73 11.65
CA TYR A 28 2.17 -5.21 10.92
C TYR A 28 2.67 -4.28 9.79
N PRO A 29 1.78 -3.71 8.94
CA PRO A 29 2.22 -2.83 7.86
C PRO A 29 2.97 -1.59 8.35
N ILE A 30 2.57 -0.99 9.48
CA ILE A 30 3.25 0.19 10.02
C ILE A 30 4.68 -0.16 10.41
N LEU A 31 4.87 -1.30 11.09
CA LEU A 31 6.19 -1.73 11.55
C LEU A 31 7.13 -2.06 10.37
N LEU A 32 6.58 -2.67 9.32
CA LEU A 32 7.32 -2.92 8.08
C LEU A 32 7.75 -1.64 7.38
N VAL A 33 6.87 -0.64 7.27
CA VAL A 33 7.19 0.64 6.62
C VAL A 33 8.29 1.35 7.39
N VAL A 34 8.17 1.43 8.72
CA VAL A 34 9.19 2.06 9.58
C VAL A 34 10.50 1.29 9.54
N GLY A 35 10.45 -0.05 9.60
CA GLY A 35 11.64 -0.89 9.51
C GLY A 35 12.34 -0.79 8.15
N GLY A 36 11.57 -0.79 7.06
CA GLY A 36 12.08 -0.57 5.70
C GLY A 36 12.70 0.81 5.53
N LEU A 37 12.08 1.85 6.10
CA LEU A 37 12.64 3.20 6.11
C LEU A 37 13.95 3.27 6.88
N ALA A 38 14.02 2.63 8.06
CA ALA A 38 15.25 2.55 8.85
C ALA A 38 16.36 1.79 8.10
N LEU A 39 16.03 0.70 7.41
CA LEU A 39 16.97 -0.03 6.56
C LEU A 39 17.45 0.82 5.38
N ALA A 40 16.58 1.63 4.76
CA ALA A 40 16.94 2.49 3.64
C ALA A 40 17.99 3.57 4.01
N LEU A 41 18.15 3.88 5.30
CA LEU A 41 19.16 4.82 5.80
C LEU A 41 20.53 4.18 6.03
N VAL A 42 20.66 2.85 5.94
CA VAL A 42 21.93 2.14 6.17
C VAL A 42 22.86 2.31 4.96
N PRO A 43 24.01 2.97 5.11
CA PRO A 43 24.94 3.19 4.00
C PRO A 43 25.58 1.87 3.55
N GLY A 44 25.68 1.66 2.24
CA GLY A 44 26.28 0.46 1.65
C GLY A 44 25.29 -0.65 1.27
N LEU A 45 23.99 -0.49 1.55
CA LEU A 45 22.97 -1.38 1.00
C LEU A 45 22.74 -1.11 -0.49
N PRO A 46 22.69 -2.14 -1.34
CA PRO A 46 22.38 -1.97 -2.75
C PRO A 46 20.94 -1.49 -2.94
N GLN A 47 20.75 -0.51 -3.81
CA GLN A 47 19.44 0.02 -4.15
C GLN A 47 18.69 -0.96 -5.05
N VAL A 48 17.90 -1.84 -4.45
CA VAL A 48 17.00 -2.73 -5.18
C VAL A 48 15.79 -1.91 -5.63
N ARG A 49 15.75 -1.55 -6.92
CA ARG A 49 14.54 -0.97 -7.54
C ARG A 49 13.64 -2.11 -7.99
N LEU A 50 12.47 -2.24 -7.37
CA LEU A 50 11.44 -3.14 -7.85
C LEU A 50 10.77 -2.53 -9.08
N ASP A 51 10.58 -3.36 -10.10
CA ASP A 51 9.80 -2.99 -11.27
C ASP A 51 8.32 -2.84 -10.86
N PRO A 52 7.69 -1.67 -11.08
CA PRO A 52 6.28 -1.46 -10.76
C PRO A 52 5.35 -2.49 -11.40
N ASP A 53 5.65 -2.95 -12.62
CA ASP A 53 4.81 -3.91 -13.33
C ASP A 53 4.83 -5.27 -12.64
N LEU A 54 6.00 -5.68 -12.13
CA LEU A 54 6.12 -6.88 -11.29
C LEU A 54 5.35 -6.73 -9.99
N VAL A 55 5.34 -5.53 -9.39
CA VAL A 55 4.58 -5.30 -8.15
C VAL A 55 3.09 -5.49 -8.39
N PHE A 56 2.56 -4.89 -9.46
CA PHE A 56 1.15 -5.03 -9.81
C PHE A 56 0.77 -6.46 -10.15
N ILE A 57 1.60 -7.20 -10.89
CA ILE A 57 1.25 -8.57 -11.29
C ILE A 57 1.41 -9.56 -10.14
N LEU A 58 2.45 -9.41 -9.32
CA LEU A 58 2.78 -10.40 -8.29
C LEU A 58 2.03 -10.18 -6.98
N PHE A 59 1.84 -8.93 -6.54
CA PHE A 59 1.27 -8.64 -5.22
C PHE A 59 -0.22 -8.30 -5.28
N LEU A 60 -0.67 -7.57 -6.30
CA LEU A 60 -2.05 -7.07 -6.36
C LEU A 60 -3.07 -8.23 -6.44
N PRO A 61 -2.91 -9.28 -7.27
CA PRO A 61 -3.88 -10.38 -7.31
C PRO A 61 -3.95 -11.17 -6.00
N PRO A 62 -2.84 -11.60 -5.37
CA PRO A 62 -2.90 -12.26 -4.06
C PRO A 62 -3.46 -11.39 -2.94
N LEU A 63 -3.34 -10.06 -3.01
CA LEU A 63 -3.92 -9.15 -2.03
C LEU A 63 -5.42 -8.94 -2.24
N LEU A 64 -5.88 -8.84 -3.50
CA LEU A 64 -7.29 -8.61 -3.82
C LEU A 64 -8.14 -9.88 -3.83
N TYR A 65 -7.58 -11.02 -4.25
CA TYR A 65 -8.33 -12.25 -4.43
C TYR A 65 -9.01 -12.75 -3.13
N PRO A 66 -8.33 -12.78 -1.96
CA PRO A 66 -8.98 -13.10 -0.69
C PRO A 66 -10.15 -12.16 -0.37
N ALA A 67 -9.96 -10.85 -0.58
CA ALA A 67 -11.02 -9.86 -0.32
C ALA A 67 -12.25 -10.10 -1.20
N ALA A 68 -12.06 -10.51 -2.45
CA ALA A 68 -13.15 -10.86 -3.35
C ALA A 68 -13.85 -12.17 -2.96
N ILE A 69 -13.09 -13.25 -2.65
CA ILE A 69 -13.67 -14.59 -2.44
C ILE A 69 -14.33 -14.75 -1.06
N PHE A 70 -13.83 -14.07 -0.03
CA PHE A 70 -14.38 -14.15 1.33
C PHE A 70 -15.60 -13.24 1.54
N THR A 71 -16.01 -12.46 0.53
CA THR A 71 -17.17 -11.58 0.61
C THR A 71 -18.48 -12.39 0.40
N PRO A 72 -19.40 -12.43 1.39
CA PRO A 72 -20.67 -13.14 1.23
C PRO A 72 -21.59 -12.46 0.20
N TRP A 73 -21.93 -13.18 -0.86
CA TRP A 73 -22.71 -12.62 -1.97
C TRP A 73 -24.11 -12.13 -1.55
N ARG A 74 -24.75 -12.80 -0.59
CA ARG A 74 -26.10 -12.44 -0.11
C ARG A 74 -26.09 -11.10 0.63
N ASP A 75 -25.12 -10.89 1.51
CA ASP A 75 -25.01 -9.67 2.32
C ASP A 75 -24.53 -8.50 1.45
N PHE A 76 -23.64 -8.78 0.48
CA PHE A 76 -23.24 -7.82 -0.53
C PHE A 76 -24.45 -7.31 -1.33
N ARG A 77 -25.31 -8.22 -1.80
CA ARG A 77 -26.53 -7.86 -2.55
C ARG A 77 -27.51 -7.05 -1.71
N ALA A 78 -27.68 -7.41 -0.43
CA ALA A 78 -28.54 -6.67 0.49
C ALA A 78 -28.05 -5.24 0.75
N ASN A 79 -26.73 -5.00 0.68
CA ASN A 79 -26.09 -3.72 0.99
C ASN A 79 -25.51 -3.00 -0.25
N LEU A 80 -25.96 -3.33 -1.47
CA LEU A 80 -25.42 -2.74 -2.70
C LEU A 80 -25.43 -1.22 -2.70
N ARG A 81 -26.50 -0.59 -2.21
CA ARG A 81 -26.61 0.88 -2.18
C ARG A 81 -25.56 1.51 -1.25
N PRO A 82 -25.44 1.13 0.03
CA PRO A 82 -24.35 1.59 0.89
C PRO A 82 -22.96 1.29 0.32
N ILE A 83 -22.73 0.09 -0.20
CA ILE A 83 -21.43 -0.33 -0.73
C ILE A 83 -21.04 0.53 -1.94
N THR A 84 -21.93 0.71 -2.90
CA THR A 84 -21.67 1.54 -4.09
C THR A 84 -21.45 3.00 -3.72
N LEU A 85 -22.19 3.53 -2.75
CA LEU A 85 -22.00 4.91 -2.28
C LEU A 85 -20.65 5.10 -1.58
N LEU A 86 -20.20 4.13 -0.79
CA LEU A 86 -18.90 4.16 -0.12
C LEU A 86 -17.72 3.82 -1.06
N ALA A 87 -17.91 2.92 -2.02
CA ALA A 87 -16.85 2.48 -2.91
C ALA A 87 -16.66 3.42 -4.11
N VAL A 88 -17.73 4.01 -4.64
CA VAL A 88 -17.67 4.89 -5.82
C VAL A 88 -17.89 6.34 -5.41
N GLY A 89 -18.97 6.61 -4.69
CA GLY A 89 -19.32 7.99 -4.31
C GLY A 89 -18.27 8.63 -3.42
N LEU A 90 -17.91 7.96 -2.33
CA LEU A 90 -16.91 8.46 -1.38
C LEU A 90 -15.52 8.51 -2.01
N VAL A 91 -15.13 7.53 -2.83
CA VAL A 91 -13.81 7.54 -3.52
C VAL A 91 -13.71 8.73 -4.47
N LEU A 92 -14.72 8.96 -5.33
CA LEU A 92 -14.74 10.15 -6.19
C LEU A 92 -14.68 11.45 -5.38
N PHE A 93 -15.39 11.50 -4.26
CA PHE A 93 -15.37 12.64 -3.37
C PHE A 93 -13.98 12.86 -2.74
N THR A 94 -13.33 11.81 -2.23
CA THR A 94 -12.00 11.91 -1.61
C THR A 94 -10.93 12.23 -2.64
N THR A 95 -10.97 11.61 -3.82
CA THR A 95 -10.05 11.92 -4.93
C THR A 95 -10.19 13.37 -5.36
N ALA A 96 -11.43 13.87 -5.51
CA ALA A 96 -11.67 15.27 -5.84
C ALA A 96 -11.19 16.20 -4.72
N ALA A 97 -11.55 15.91 -3.47
CA ALA A 97 -11.17 16.70 -2.32
C ALA A 97 -9.64 16.79 -2.19
N VAL A 98 -8.93 15.66 -2.22
CA VAL A 98 -7.46 15.63 -2.15
C VAL A 98 -6.85 16.34 -3.34
N GLY A 99 -7.35 16.11 -4.56
CA GLY A 99 -6.83 16.75 -5.77
C GLY A 99 -6.95 18.28 -5.75
N PHE A 100 -8.12 18.80 -5.36
CA PHE A 100 -8.32 20.25 -5.24
C PHE A 100 -7.54 20.86 -4.07
N LEU A 101 -7.46 20.17 -2.93
CA LEU A 101 -6.66 20.64 -1.79
C LEU A 101 -5.17 20.68 -2.15
N ALA A 102 -4.64 19.64 -2.80
CA ALA A 102 -3.24 19.61 -3.24
C ALA A 102 -2.94 20.74 -4.24
N HIS A 103 -3.81 20.95 -5.23
CA HIS A 103 -3.68 22.06 -6.18
C HIS A 103 -3.73 23.44 -5.51
N TYR A 104 -4.57 23.60 -4.48
CA TYR A 104 -4.71 24.86 -3.77
C TYR A 104 -3.54 25.17 -2.83
N PHE A 105 -3.03 24.16 -2.11
CA PHE A 105 -1.97 24.35 -1.12
C PHE A 105 -0.56 24.28 -1.70
N ILE A 106 -0.36 23.61 -2.84
CA ILE A 106 0.94 23.46 -3.49
C ILE A 106 0.95 24.33 -4.75
N PRO A 107 1.73 25.44 -4.78
CA PRO A 107 1.85 26.29 -5.95
C PRO A 107 2.27 25.47 -7.19
N ASP A 108 1.67 25.80 -8.34
CA ASP A 108 1.94 25.18 -9.65
C ASP A 108 1.68 23.66 -9.73
N PHE A 109 1.00 23.06 -8.76
CA PHE A 109 0.75 21.63 -8.74
C PHE A 109 -0.35 21.24 -9.73
N PRO A 110 -0.11 20.41 -10.76
CA PRO A 110 -1.13 20.12 -11.78
C PRO A 110 -2.34 19.37 -11.18
N LEU A 111 -3.56 19.78 -11.54
CA LEU A 111 -4.80 19.09 -11.11
C LEU A 111 -4.82 17.60 -11.47
N ALA A 112 -4.27 17.24 -12.65
CA ALA A 112 -4.16 15.86 -13.07
C ALA A 112 -3.30 15.02 -12.10
N ALA A 113 -2.19 15.58 -11.60
CA ALA A 113 -1.37 14.92 -10.58
C ALA A 113 -2.10 14.83 -9.24
N GLY A 114 -2.90 15.85 -8.89
CA GLY A 114 -3.75 15.85 -7.70
C GLY A 114 -4.78 14.73 -7.68
N PHE A 115 -5.45 14.47 -8.80
CA PHE A 115 -6.38 13.34 -8.91
C PHE A 115 -5.68 11.98 -8.94
N VAL A 116 -4.40 11.91 -9.30
CA VAL A 116 -3.61 10.65 -9.19
C VAL A 116 -3.19 10.41 -7.74
N LEU A 117 -2.97 11.47 -6.95
CA LEU A 117 -2.64 11.36 -5.53
C LEU A 117 -3.82 10.94 -4.65
N GLY A 118 -5.03 11.38 -5.01
CA GLY A 118 -6.25 11.15 -4.23
C GLY A 118 -6.99 9.88 -4.61
#